data_AF-A0AAX2A6W1-F1
#
_entry.id   AF-A0AAX2A6W1-F1
#
_cell.length_a   1.000
_cell.length_b   1.000
_cell.length_c   1.000
_cell.angle_alpha   90.00
_cell.angle_beta   90.00
_cell.angle_gamma   90.00
#
_symmetry.space_group_name_H-M   'P 1'
#
loop_
_entity.id
_entity.type
_entity.pdbx_description
1 polymer ?
#
loop_
_entity_poly.entity_id
_entity_poly.type
_entity_poly.pdbx_seq_one_letter_code
_entity_poly.pdbx_strand_id
1 'polypeptide(L)'
;MLDISPVLLLSTAIIFLFVVARLNSCLFVPLLKHMDDRDKSIKKDLENAQSNSADVDGMLEEASHVIAEAKKEAAAIRDQAYNEAKEVADAKLASAKEELEAKTLKFAKELEDETKALKESLVAAMPQFNESLKAKISSI
;
A
#
# COMPACT_ATOMS: atom_id res chain seq x y z
N MET A 1 -35.16 -77.27 51.73
CA MET A 1 -36.14 -76.22 51.40
C MET A 1 -35.48 -74.90 51.74
N LEU A 2 -35.53 -73.92 50.84
CA LEU A 2 -35.07 -72.55 51.14
C LEU A 2 -36.04 -71.96 52.17
N ASP A 3 -35.56 -71.78 53.39
CA ASP A 3 -36.31 -71.09 54.44
C ASP A 3 -36.19 -69.59 54.20
N ILE A 4 -37.04 -69.07 53.31
CA ILE A 4 -37.08 -67.65 52.97
C ILE A 4 -37.76 -66.94 54.14
N SER A 5 -36.96 -66.45 55.08
CA SER A 5 -37.44 -65.59 56.16
C SER A 5 -37.75 -64.19 55.60
N PRO A 6 -39.03 -63.74 55.60
CA PRO A 6 -39.40 -62.41 55.09
C PRO A 6 -38.72 -61.28 55.85
N VAL A 7 -38.44 -61.49 57.14
CA VAL A 7 -37.76 -60.52 58.01
C VAL A 7 -36.30 -60.35 57.59
N LEU A 8 -35.60 -61.44 57.28
CA LEU A 8 -34.23 -61.39 56.79
C LEU A 8 -34.16 -60.65 55.45
N LEU A 9 -35.07 -60.99 54.53
CA LEU A 9 -35.16 -60.34 53.23
C LEU A 9 -35.38 -58.82 53.37
N LEU A 10 -36.32 -58.41 54.22
CA LEU A 10 -36.62 -56.99 54.44
C LEU A 10 -35.44 -56.25 55.08
N SER A 11 -34.74 -56.86 56.05
CA SER A 11 -33.55 -56.28 56.67
C SER A 11 -32.38 -56.12 55.69
N THR A 12 -32.13 -57.13 54.85
CA THR A 12 -31.08 -57.08 53.82
C THR A 12 -31.41 -56.04 52.75
N ALA A 13 -32.67 -55.88 52.37
CA ALA A 13 -33.12 -54.86 51.43
C ALA A 13 -32.89 -53.44 51.98
N ILE A 14 -33.19 -53.20 53.26
CA ILE A 14 -32.94 -51.89 53.90
C ILE A 14 -31.44 -51.57 53.92
N ILE A 15 -30.59 -52.53 54.31
CA ILE A 15 -29.14 -52.35 54.34
C ILE A 15 -28.61 -52.11 52.91
N PHE A 16 -29.09 -52.87 51.93
CA PHE A 16 -28.71 -52.68 50.53
C PHE A 16 -29.08 -51.28 50.02
N LEU A 17 -30.30 -50.81 50.28
CA LEU A 17 -30.73 -49.47 49.89
C LEU A 17 -29.92 -48.37 50.59
N PHE A 18 -29.58 -48.56 51.87
CA PHE A 18 -28.72 -47.63 52.59
C PHE A 18 -27.31 -47.55 51.98
N VAL A 19 -26.71 -48.70 51.63
CA VAL A 19 -25.42 -48.76 50.96
C VAL A 19 -25.49 -48.09 49.58
N VAL A 20 -26.51 -48.38 48.78
CA VAL A 20 -26.72 -47.76 47.45
C VAL A 20 -26.86 -46.24 47.58
N ALA A 21 -27.65 -45.75 48.53
CA ALA A 21 -27.81 -44.32 48.77
C ALA A 21 -26.47 -43.67 49.16
N ARG A 22 -25.70 -44.32 50.04
CA ARG A 22 -24.38 -43.82 50.44
C ARG A 22 -23.39 -43.83 49.28
N LEU A 23 -23.40 -44.87 48.44
CA LEU A 23 -22.53 -45.02 47.28
C LEU A 23 -22.89 -44.03 46.16
N ASN A 24 -24.18 -43.74 45.98
CA ASN A 24 -24.67 -42.72 45.04
C ASN A 24 -24.03 -41.36 45.32
N SER A 25 -24.12 -40.90 46.57
CA SER A 25 -23.53 -39.62 46.95
C SER A 25 -22.00 -39.65 47.03
N CYS A 26 -21.37 -40.80 47.35
CA CYS A 26 -19.93 -40.87 47.56
C CYS A 26 -19.11 -41.09 46.28
N LEU A 27 -19.65 -41.86 45.34
CA LEU A 27 -18.90 -42.41 44.22
C LEU A 27 -19.55 -42.07 42.88
N PHE A 28 -20.83 -42.40 42.70
CA PHE A 28 -21.47 -42.25 41.38
C PHE A 28 -21.62 -40.78 40.98
N VAL A 29 -22.12 -39.92 41.87
CA VAL A 29 -22.25 -38.48 41.60
C VAL A 29 -20.90 -37.81 41.27
N PRO A 30 -19.83 -37.93 42.09
CA PRO A 30 -18.56 -37.29 41.76
C PRO A 30 -17.89 -37.89 40.51
N LEU A 31 -18.02 -39.20 40.27
CA LEU A 31 -17.45 -39.85 39.09
C LEU A 31 -18.11 -39.37 37.79
N LEU A 32 -19.45 -39.35 37.76
CA LEU A 32 -20.20 -38.86 36.60
C LEU A 32 -19.95 -37.38 36.35
N LYS A 33 -19.87 -36.57 37.42
CA LYS A 33 -19.51 -35.16 37.30
C LYS A 33 -18.13 -34.98 36.65
N HIS A 34 -17.14 -35.78 37.03
CA HIS A 34 -15.81 -35.72 36.42
C HIS A 34 -15.81 -36.16 34.95
N MET A 35 -16.66 -37.12 34.56
CA MET A 35 -16.85 -37.46 33.15
C MET A 35 -17.49 -36.31 32.37
N ASP A 36 -18.55 -35.71 32.90
CA ASP A 36 -19.21 -34.55 32.28
C ASP A 36 -18.27 -33.35 32.14
N ASP A 37 -17.47 -33.07 33.16
CA ASP A 37 -16.50 -31.97 33.14
C ASP A 37 -15.42 -32.22 32.08
N ARG A 38 -14.98 -33.47 31.92
CA ARG A 38 -14.05 -33.86 30.83
C ARG A 38 -14.68 -33.71 29.46
N ASP A 39 -15.89 -34.21 29.26
CA ASP A 39 -16.58 -34.11 27.97
C ASP A 39 -16.81 -32.64 27.58
N LYS A 40 -17.20 -31.80 28.55
CA LYS A 40 -17.32 -30.34 28.35
C LYS A 40 -15.97 -29.69 28.02
N SER A 41 -14.90 -30.05 28.72
CA SER A 41 -13.56 -29.52 28.44
C SER A 41 -13.12 -29.88 27.02
N ILE A 42 -13.24 -31.16 26.64
CA ILE A 42 -12.84 -31.63 25.30
C ILE A 42 -13.66 -30.94 24.21
N LYS A 43 -14.97 -30.80 24.41
CA LYS A 43 -15.83 -30.10 23.46
C LYS A 43 -15.43 -28.63 23.31
N LYS A 44 -15.13 -27.95 24.42
CA LYS A 44 -14.66 -26.56 24.44
C LYS A 44 -13.31 -26.42 23.76
N ASP A 45 -12.37 -27.33 24.02
CA ASP A 45 -11.04 -27.31 23.42
C ASP A 45 -11.12 -27.53 21.90
N LEU A 46 -12.02 -28.41 21.44
CA LEU A 46 -12.27 -28.63 20.01
C LEU A 46 -12.90 -27.41 19.34
N GLU A 47 -13.90 -26.80 19.97
CA GLU A 47 -14.53 -25.57 19.48
C GLU A 47 -13.52 -24.42 19.39
N ASN A 48 -12.71 -24.21 20.43
CA ASN A 48 -11.65 -23.21 20.44
C ASN A 48 -10.59 -23.47 19.37
N ALA A 49 -10.22 -24.74 19.14
CA ALA A 49 -9.26 -25.09 18.09
C ALA A 49 -9.83 -24.77 16.70
N GLN A 50 -11.11 -25.10 16.46
CA GLN A 50 -11.79 -24.77 15.20
C GLN A 50 -11.93 -23.26 15.00
N SER A 51 -12.35 -22.51 16.03
CA SER A 51 -12.50 -21.06 15.92
C SER A 51 -11.14 -20.39 15.67
N ASN A 52 -10.11 -20.79 16.40
CA ASN A 52 -8.76 -20.23 16.22
C ASN A 52 -8.19 -20.54 14.83
N SER A 53 -8.46 -21.73 14.27
CA SER A 53 -8.08 -22.02 12.88
C SER A 53 -8.82 -21.14 11.87
N ALA A 54 -10.14 -20.96 12.03
CA ALA A 54 -10.93 -20.09 11.16
C ALA A 54 -10.50 -18.62 11.26
N ASP A 55 -10.17 -18.14 12.46
CA ASP A 55 -9.67 -16.79 12.69
C ASP A 55 -8.33 -16.57 11.99
N VAL A 56 -7.42 -17.56 12.05
CA VAL A 56 -6.12 -17.47 11.35
C VAL A 56 -6.29 -17.41 9.83
N ASP A 57 -7.17 -18.23 9.26
CA ASP A 57 -7.44 -18.21 7.82
C ASP A 57 -8.07 -16.87 7.39
N GLY A 58 -9.02 -16.34 8.16
CA GLY A 58 -9.61 -15.02 7.92
C GLY A 58 -8.60 -13.88 8.01
N MET A 59 -7.71 -13.92 9.01
CA MET A 59 -6.62 -12.93 9.15
C MET A 59 -5.62 -13.00 7.98
N LEU A 60 -5.32 -14.19 7.46
CA LEU A 60 -4.47 -14.36 6.29
C LEU A 60 -5.13 -13.80 5.01
N GLU A 61 -6.43 -14.04 4.83
CA GLU A 61 -7.18 -13.50 3.71
C GLU A 61 -7.21 -11.97 3.75
N GLU A 62 -7.52 -11.38 4.91
CA GLU A 62 -7.52 -9.93 5.11
C GLU A 62 -6.12 -9.33 4.89
N ALA A 63 -5.06 -9.94 5.43
CA ALA A 63 -3.69 -9.50 5.18
C ALA A 63 -3.33 -9.55 3.70
N SER A 64 -3.74 -10.60 2.98
CA SER A 64 -3.51 -10.73 1.54
C SER A 64 -4.24 -9.65 0.75
N HIS A 65 -5.48 -9.32 1.15
CA HIS A 65 -6.28 -8.27 0.55
C HIS A 65 -5.63 -6.90 0.75
N VAL A 66 -5.22 -6.58 1.98
CA VAL A 66 -4.54 -5.31 2.31
C VAL A 66 -3.24 -5.16 1.52
N ILE A 67 -2.45 -6.23 1.38
CA ILE A 67 -1.22 -6.20 0.58
C ILE A 67 -1.54 -5.99 -0.91
N ALA A 68 -2.60 -6.60 -1.43
CA ALA A 68 -3.01 -6.43 -2.82
C ALA A 68 -3.49 -5.00 -3.10
N GLU A 69 -4.31 -4.41 -2.22
CA GLU A 69 -4.74 -3.02 -2.33
C GLU A 69 -3.56 -2.05 -2.22
N ALA A 70 -2.68 -2.22 -1.23
CA ALA A 70 -1.50 -1.37 -1.09
C ALA A 70 -0.59 -1.41 -2.33
N LYS A 71 -0.43 -2.59 -2.96
CA LYS A 71 0.32 -2.72 -4.22
C LYS A 71 -0.37 -1.99 -5.38
N LYS A 72 -1.70 -2.06 -5.47
CA LYS A 72 -2.49 -1.37 -6.49
C LYS A 72 -2.41 0.15 -6.34
N GLU A 73 -2.54 0.64 -5.11
CA GLU A 73 -2.38 2.06 -4.80
C GLU A 73 -0.96 2.54 -5.11
N ALA A 74 0.07 1.79 -4.70
CA ALA A 74 1.45 2.13 -5.01
C ALA A 74 1.72 2.18 -6.52
N ALA A 75 1.16 1.26 -7.29
CA ALA A 75 1.25 1.30 -8.75
C ALA A 75 0.56 2.54 -9.32
N ALA A 76 -0.66 2.86 -8.86
CA ALA A 76 -1.39 4.04 -9.29
C ALA A 76 -0.64 5.35 -8.97
N ILE A 77 -0.05 5.47 -7.78
CA ILE A 77 0.76 6.63 -7.39
C ILE A 77 1.99 6.76 -8.29
N ARG A 78 2.68 5.65 -8.59
CA ARG A 78 3.85 5.66 -9.48
C ARG A 78 3.48 6.08 -10.90
N ASP A 79 2.38 5.56 -11.42
CA ASP A 79 1.91 5.90 -12.77
C ASP A 79 1.47 7.36 -12.85
N GLN A 80 0.76 7.86 -11.84
CA GLN A 80 0.39 9.27 -11.73
C GLN A 80 1.64 10.17 -11.67
N ALA A 81 2.59 9.87 -10.79
CA ALA A 81 3.82 10.64 -10.68
C ALA A 81 4.65 10.64 -11.97
N TYR A 82 4.69 9.50 -12.68
CA TYR A 82 5.36 9.41 -13.97
C TYR A 82 4.68 10.26 -15.05
N ASN A 83 3.34 10.21 -15.12
CA ASN A 83 2.57 11.01 -16.07
C ASN A 83 2.69 12.50 -15.77
N GLU A 84 2.57 12.93 -14.51
CA GLU A 84 2.77 14.33 -14.12
C GLU A 84 4.19 14.81 -14.45
N ALA A 85 5.22 14.01 -14.15
CA ALA A 85 6.59 14.35 -14.49
C ALA A 85 6.80 14.48 -16.00
N LYS A 86 6.15 13.62 -16.80
CA LYS A 86 6.19 13.67 -18.25
C LYS A 86 5.48 14.91 -18.79
N GLU A 87 4.28 15.24 -18.30
CA GLU A 87 3.56 16.45 -18.69
C GLU A 87 4.35 17.71 -18.36
N VAL A 88 4.96 17.79 -17.18
CA VAL A 88 5.82 18.91 -16.79
C VAL A 88 7.06 18.99 -17.68
N ALA A 89 7.66 17.86 -18.03
CA ALA A 89 8.80 17.83 -18.95
C ALA A 89 8.41 18.31 -20.35
N ASP A 90 7.30 17.83 -20.89
CA ASP A 90 6.78 18.19 -22.20
C ASP A 90 6.41 19.68 -22.25
N ALA A 91 5.75 20.21 -21.21
CA ALA A 91 5.43 21.62 -21.07
C ALA A 91 6.68 22.51 -21.01
N LYS A 92 7.70 22.12 -20.24
CA LYS A 92 8.99 22.83 -20.19
C LYS A 92 9.69 22.81 -21.55
N LEU A 93 9.64 21.70 -22.25
CA LEU A 93 10.27 21.55 -23.56
C LEU A 93 9.55 22.44 -24.61
N ALA A 94 8.21 22.48 -24.57
CA ALA A 94 7.42 23.38 -25.42
C ALA A 94 7.74 24.85 -25.12
N SER A 95 7.72 25.26 -23.85
CA SER A 95 8.05 26.62 -23.44
C SER A 95 9.49 27.01 -23.83
N ALA A 96 10.46 26.12 -23.66
CA ALA A 96 11.85 26.38 -24.06
C ALA A 96 11.99 26.55 -25.58
N LYS A 97 11.23 25.79 -26.38
CA LYS A 97 11.19 25.95 -27.83
C LYS A 97 10.60 27.29 -28.24
N GLU A 98 9.46 27.68 -27.64
CA GLU A 98 8.83 28.98 -27.90
C GLU A 98 9.77 30.14 -27.52
N GLU A 99 10.44 30.06 -26.38
CA GLU A 99 11.43 31.07 -25.98
C GLU A 99 12.62 31.13 -26.96
N LEU A 100 13.08 29.98 -27.45
CA LEU A 100 14.19 29.90 -28.41
C LEU A 100 13.80 30.51 -29.75
N GLU A 101 12.59 30.22 -30.25
CA GLU A 101 12.03 30.81 -31.46
C GLU A 101 11.85 32.33 -31.31
N ALA A 102 11.35 32.80 -30.18
CA ALA A 102 11.22 34.22 -29.89
C ALA A 102 12.59 34.92 -29.84
N LYS A 103 13.60 34.30 -29.21
CA LYS A 103 14.97 34.82 -29.16
C LYS A 103 15.63 34.86 -30.53
N THR A 104 15.46 33.83 -31.35
CA THR A 104 16.01 33.80 -32.71
C THR A 104 15.35 34.83 -33.62
N LEU A 105 14.04 35.03 -33.53
CA LEU A 105 13.34 36.11 -34.23
C LEU A 105 13.83 37.50 -33.81
N LYS A 106 14.00 37.74 -32.50
CA LYS A 106 14.55 39.00 -31.99
C LYS A 106 15.97 39.24 -32.50
N PHE A 107 16.83 38.24 -32.39
CA PHE A 107 18.21 38.31 -32.84
C PHE A 107 18.30 38.58 -34.35
N ALA A 108 17.49 37.90 -35.17
CA ALA A 108 17.44 38.14 -36.61
C ALA A 108 17.05 39.59 -36.95
N LYS A 109 16.10 40.16 -36.20
CA LYS A 109 15.65 41.54 -36.38
C LYS A 109 16.73 42.54 -35.96
N GLU A 110 17.34 42.35 -34.78
CA GLU A 110 18.47 43.17 -34.32
C GLU A 110 19.63 43.16 -35.31
N LEU A 111 19.95 41.99 -35.87
CA LEU A 111 21.01 41.83 -36.86
C LEU A 111 20.71 42.54 -38.18
N GLU A 112 19.43 42.56 -38.60
CA GLU A 112 18.99 43.35 -39.77
C GLU A 112 19.13 44.86 -39.51
N ASP A 113 18.71 45.32 -38.33
CA ASP A 113 18.78 46.73 -37.93
C ASP A 113 20.24 47.20 -37.78
N GLU A 114 21.11 46.40 -37.15
CA GLU A 114 22.55 46.65 -37.08
C GLU A 114 23.19 46.68 -38.46
N THR A 115 22.81 45.77 -39.36
CA THR A 115 23.33 45.75 -40.74
C THR A 115 22.92 47.01 -41.50
N LYS A 116 21.69 47.51 -41.32
CA LYS A 116 21.24 48.78 -41.92
C LYS A 116 22.04 49.96 -41.36
N ALA A 117 22.15 50.06 -40.04
CA ALA A 117 22.90 51.12 -39.37
C ALA A 117 24.39 51.12 -39.78
N LEU A 118 25.02 49.95 -39.87
CA LEU A 118 26.40 49.80 -40.33
C LEU A 118 26.56 50.26 -41.77
N LYS A 119 25.64 49.89 -42.67
CA LYS A 119 25.65 50.35 -44.07
C LYS A 119 25.52 51.86 -44.17
N GLU A 120 24.59 52.46 -43.42
CA GLU A 120 24.41 53.92 -43.39
C GLU A 120 25.66 54.63 -42.89
N SER A 121 26.28 54.12 -41.82
CA SER A 121 27.54 54.64 -41.29
C SER A 121 28.70 54.54 -42.29
N LEU A 122 28.84 53.39 -42.98
CA LEU A 122 29.84 53.20 -44.04
C LEU A 122 29.65 54.20 -45.18
N VAL A 123 28.40 54.40 -45.63
CA VAL A 123 28.08 55.39 -46.69
C VAL A 123 28.40 56.81 -46.23
N ALA A 124 28.12 57.15 -44.97
CA ALA A 124 28.47 58.46 -44.40
C ALA A 124 29.99 58.68 -44.27
N ALA A 125 30.77 57.62 -44.03
CA ALA A 125 32.23 57.67 -43.92
C ALA A 125 32.95 57.61 -45.29
N MET A 126 32.28 57.19 -46.36
CA MET A 126 32.82 57.08 -47.72
C MET A 126 33.48 58.37 -48.27
N PRO A 127 32.96 59.59 -48.01
CA PRO A 127 33.60 60.83 -48.43
C PRO A 127 34.96 61.06 -47.75
N GLN A 128 35.05 60.85 -46.44
CA GLN A 128 36.31 60.96 -45.68
C GLN A 128 37.32 59.91 -46.14
N PHE A 129 36.86 58.69 -46.42
CA PHE A 129 37.71 57.65 -46.98
C PHE A 129 38.28 58.06 -48.34
N ASN A 130 37.44 58.54 -49.27
CA ASN A 130 37.87 59.04 -50.57
C ASN A 130 38.86 60.20 -50.47
N GLU A 131 38.65 61.13 -49.53
CA GLU A 131 39.56 62.26 -49.31
C GLU A 131 40.93 61.78 -48.82
N SER A 132 40.96 60.83 -47.87
CA SER A 132 42.21 60.22 -47.38
C SER A 132 42.96 59.43 -48.46
N LEU A 133 42.23 58.76 -49.36
CA LEU A 133 42.79 58.03 -50.49
C LEU A 133 43.41 58.99 -51.51
N LYS A 134 42.70 60.08 -51.84
CA LYS A 134 43.19 61.13 -52.73
C LYS A 134 44.44 61.81 -52.17
N ALA A 135 44.45 62.10 -50.86
CA ALA A 135 45.60 62.66 -50.17
C ALA A 135 46.84 61.73 -50.24
N LYS A 136 46.66 60.42 -50.06
CA LYS A 136 47.76 59.44 -50.19
C LYS A 136 48.27 59.29 -51.62
N ILE A 137 47.38 59.27 -52.62
CA ILE A 137 47.77 59.16 -54.03
C ILE A 137 48.47 60.44 -54.49
N SER A 138 48.06 61.60 -54.02
CA SER A 138 48.69 62.88 -54.37
C SER A 138 50.01 63.14 -53.64
N SER A 139 50.38 62.29 -52.66
CA SER A 139 51.68 62.33 -51.96
C SER A 139 52.70 61.31 -52.50
N ILE A 140 52.36 60.64 -53.62
CA ILE A 140 53.26 59.81 -54.44
C ILE A 140 53.50 60.57 -55.74
#